data_AF-A0A1H3LLR5-F1
#
_entry.id   AF-A0A1H3LLR5-F1
#
_cell.length_a   1.000
_cell.length_b   1.000
_cell.length_c   1.000
_cell.angle_alpha   90.00
_cell.angle_beta   90.00
_cell.angle_gamma   90.00
#
_symmetry.space_group_name_H-M   'P 1'
#
loop_
_entity.id
_entity.type
_entity.pdbx_description
1 polymer ?
#
loop_
_entity_poly.entity_id
_entity_poly.type
_entity_poly.pdbx_seq_one_letter_code
_entity_poly.pdbx_strand_id
1 'polypeptide(L)'
;MTKRQLFDIACSFRGLSFAPAFTSQSLGAVYRFTQMSPDAVALCGYLAVHSRARADGLVLIAMAEPEFRQRSLQVQTMAGRALPAAVNVFVKYLINEIQSSD
;
A
#
# COMPACT_ATOMS: atom_id res chain seq x y z
N MET A 1 0.63 -4.41 -12.54
CA MET A 1 -0.62 -3.62 -12.40
C MET A 1 -0.44 -2.63 -11.27
N THR A 2 -0.74 -1.35 -11.48
CA THR A 2 -0.62 -0.34 -10.40
C THR A 2 -1.86 -0.34 -9.49
N LYS A 3 -1.72 0.16 -8.26
CA LYS A 3 -2.85 0.29 -7.30
C LYS A 3 -4.02 1.07 -7.91
N ARG A 4 -3.71 2.08 -8.71
CA ARG A 4 -4.71 2.91 -9.40
C ARG A 4 -5.44 2.14 -10.49
N GLN A 5 -4.72 1.42 -11.35
CA GLN A 5 -5.35 0.62 -12.42
C GLN A 5 -6.31 -0.43 -11.86
N LEU A 6 -5.91 -1.11 -10.77
CA LEU A 6 -6.78 -2.09 -10.10
C LEU A 6 -8.04 -1.43 -9.54
N PHE A 7 -7.91 -0.25 -8.94
CA PHE A 7 -9.05 0.52 -8.48
C PHE A 7 -10.00 0.91 -9.63
N ASP A 8 -9.47 1.48 -10.71
CA ASP A 8 -10.28 1.91 -11.85
C ASP A 8 -11.05 0.75 -12.49
N ILE A 9 -10.42 -0.43 -12.59
CA ILE A 9 -11.07 -1.65 -13.11
C ILE A 9 -12.17 -2.14 -12.17
N ALA A 10 -11.93 -2.18 -10.86
CA ALA A 10 -12.95 -2.59 -9.90
C ALA A 10 -14.16 -1.64 -9.91
N CYS A 11 -13.93 -0.33 -10.05
CA CYS A 11 -15.00 0.66 -10.16
C CYS A 11 -15.77 0.54 -11.47
N SER A 12 -15.09 0.28 -12.59
CA SER A 12 -15.74 0.17 -13.89
C SER A 12 -16.71 -1.00 -13.98
N PHE A 13 -16.45 -2.12 -13.29
CA PHE A 13 -17.40 -3.23 -13.15
C PHE A 13 -18.72 -2.83 -12.49
N ARG A 14 -18.75 -1.73 -11.74
CA ARG A 14 -19.95 -1.18 -11.10
C ARG A 14 -20.51 0.06 -11.83
N GLY A 15 -19.98 0.41 -13.00
CA GLY A 15 -20.33 1.62 -13.72
C GLY A 15 -19.89 2.91 -13.02
N LEU A 16 -18.95 2.83 -12.07
CA LEU A 16 -18.40 3.97 -11.35
C LEU A 16 -17.14 4.48 -12.04
N SER A 17 -16.99 5.80 -12.12
CA SER A 17 -15.79 6.46 -12.64
C SER A 17 -15.38 7.60 -11.71
N PHE A 18 -14.10 7.67 -11.37
CA PHE A 18 -13.54 8.66 -10.46
C PHE A 18 -12.44 9.47 -11.14
N ALA A 19 -12.64 10.77 -11.30
CA ALA A 19 -11.58 11.70 -11.68
C ALA A 19 -10.74 12.06 -10.43
N PRO A 20 -9.43 11.77 -10.40
CA PRO A 20 -8.61 12.11 -9.24
C PRO A 20 -8.38 13.62 -9.16
N ALA A 21 -8.63 14.21 -7.99
CA ALA A 21 -8.32 15.62 -7.72
C ALA A 21 -6.79 15.88 -7.66
N PHE A 22 -6.01 14.86 -7.30
CA PHE A 22 -4.56 14.92 -7.23
C PHE A 22 -3.94 13.56 -7.56
N THR A 23 -2.83 13.56 -8.30
CA THR A 23 -2.04 12.34 -8.58
C THR A 23 -0.57 12.62 -8.37
N SER A 24 0.16 11.64 -7.83
CA SER A 24 1.60 11.68 -7.71
C SER A 24 2.16 10.26 -7.62
N GLN A 25 3.39 10.07 -8.07
CA GLN A 25 4.13 8.81 -7.89
C GLN A 25 4.71 8.70 -6.47
N SER A 26 4.75 9.81 -5.72
CA SER A 26 5.22 9.83 -4.33
C SER A 26 4.05 9.61 -3.37
N LEU A 27 4.07 8.51 -2.64
CA LEU A 27 3.10 8.27 -1.56
C LEU A 27 3.15 9.38 -0.51
N GLY A 28 4.33 9.91 -0.20
CA GLY A 28 4.48 11.00 0.77
C GLY A 28 3.77 12.28 0.33
N ALA A 29 3.76 12.59 -0.97
CA ALA A 29 3.05 13.74 -1.51
C ALA A 29 1.53 13.54 -1.45
N VAL A 30 1.03 12.37 -1.88
CA VAL A 30 -0.39 12.01 -1.77
C VAL A 30 -0.86 12.05 -0.31
N TYR A 31 -0.08 11.49 0.60
CA TYR A 31 -0.39 11.45 2.03
C TYR A 31 -0.51 12.86 2.64
N ARG A 32 0.45 13.75 2.36
CA ARG A 32 0.42 15.12 2.88
C ARG A 32 -0.71 15.94 2.27
N PHE A 33 -0.99 15.77 0.98
CA PHE A 33 -2.14 16.40 0.34
C PHE A 33 -3.44 16.02 1.06
N THR A 34 -3.62 14.72 1.34
CA THR A 34 -4.77 14.22 2.12
C THR A 34 -4.82 14.77 3.52
N GLN A 35 -3.68 14.89 4.21
CA GLN A 35 -3.63 15.47 5.55
C GLN A 35 -4.00 16.96 5.58
N MET A 36 -3.63 17.72 4.55
CA MET A 36 -3.90 19.17 4.47
C MET A 36 -5.28 19.51 3.92
N SER A 37 -6.00 18.54 3.36
CA SER A 37 -7.26 18.76 2.64
C SER A 37 -8.38 17.98 3.31
N PRO A 38 -9.28 18.63 4.08
CA PRO A 38 -10.31 17.95 4.87
C PRO A 38 -11.21 17.01 4.08
N ASP A 39 -11.48 17.33 2.81
CA ASP A 39 -12.38 16.56 1.94
C ASP A 39 -11.64 15.55 1.03
N ALA A 40 -10.32 15.37 1.22
CA ALA A 40 -9.54 14.48 0.38
C ALA A 40 -9.50 13.05 0.95
N VAL A 41 -9.58 12.07 0.05
CA VAL A 41 -9.37 10.65 0.36
C VAL A 41 -8.29 10.10 -0.56
N ALA A 42 -7.31 9.40 0.02
CA ALA A 42 -6.20 8.81 -0.72
C ALA A 42 -6.29 7.29 -0.81
N LEU A 43 -5.99 6.78 -2.00
CA LEU A 43 -5.65 5.37 -2.20
C LEU A 43 -4.20 5.13 -1.76
N CYS A 44 -4.02 4.34 -0.71
CA CYS A 44 -2.71 4.02 -0.17
C CYS A 44 -2.54 2.51 0.08
N GLY A 45 -1.32 2.08 0.40
CA GLY A 45 -1.09 0.72 0.91
C GLY A 45 -0.99 0.78 2.42
N TYR A 46 -1.71 -0.10 3.12
CA TYR A 46 -1.81 -0.12 4.59
C TYR A 46 -0.44 -0.06 5.28
N LEU A 47 0.45 -1.02 4.99
CA LEU A 47 1.79 -1.10 5.61
C LEU A 47 2.59 0.20 5.54
N ALA A 48 2.45 0.97 4.45
CA ALA A 48 3.23 2.18 4.24
C ALA A 48 2.77 3.39 5.08
N VAL A 49 1.55 3.36 5.63
CA VAL A 49 0.96 4.48 6.36
C VAL A 49 0.46 4.11 7.76
N HIS A 50 0.27 2.82 8.06
CA HIS A 50 -0.38 2.35 9.30
C HIS A 50 0.26 2.91 10.57
N SER A 51 1.59 2.96 10.64
CA SER A 51 2.33 3.38 11.83
C SER A 51 2.16 4.85 12.18
N ARG A 52 1.82 5.70 11.21
CA ARG A 52 1.69 7.16 11.38
C ARG A 52 0.29 7.71 11.21
N ALA A 53 -0.59 7.00 10.48
CA ALA A 53 -1.92 7.50 10.13
C ALA A 53 -2.69 8.02 11.35
N ARG A 54 -2.73 7.22 12.43
CA ARG A 54 -3.42 7.61 13.66
C ARG A 54 -2.81 8.84 14.33
N ALA A 55 -1.48 8.92 14.38
CA ALA A 55 -0.78 10.06 14.99
C ALA A 55 -0.97 11.35 14.16
N ASP A 56 -1.10 11.21 12.84
CA ASP A 56 -1.33 12.31 11.90
C ASP A 56 -2.83 12.69 11.77
N GLY A 57 -3.71 12.09 12.59
CA GLY A 57 -5.14 12.40 12.61
C GLY A 57 -5.93 11.76 11.46
N LEU A 58 -5.35 10.79 10.76
CA LEU A 58 -5.98 10.07 9.65
C LEU A 58 -6.57 8.74 10.10
N VAL A 59 -7.68 8.36 9.45
CA VAL A 59 -8.30 7.04 9.60
C VAL A 59 -8.01 6.22 8.35
N LEU A 60 -7.64 4.95 8.56
CA LEU A 60 -7.45 4.00 7.48
C LEU A 60 -8.71 3.15 7.33
N ILE A 61 -9.28 3.15 6.13
CA ILE A 61 -10.46 2.36 5.80
C ILE A 61 -10.04 1.30 4.80
N ALA A 62 -10.21 0.03 5.17
CA ALA A 62 -9.96 -1.09 4.28
C ALA A 62 -11.06 -1.13 3.20
N MET A 63 -10.66 -1.32 1.94
CA MET A 63 -11.62 -1.57 0.87
C MET A 63 -12.29 -2.93 1.08
N ALA A 64 -13.61 -2.98 0.90
CA ALA A 64 -14.43 -4.16 1.20
C ALA A 64 -14.21 -5.27 0.17
N GLU A 65 -13.86 -4.90 -1.05
CA GLU A 65 -13.82 -5.81 -2.19
C GLU A 65 -12.64 -6.79 -2.11
N PRO A 66 -12.88 -8.11 -2.27
CA PRO A 66 -11.85 -9.15 -2.21
C PRO A 66 -10.68 -8.94 -3.16
N GLU A 67 -10.93 -8.33 -4.32
CA GLU A 67 -9.94 -8.02 -5.35
C GLU A 67 -8.83 -7.11 -4.82
N PHE A 68 -9.14 -6.24 -3.84
CA PHE A 68 -8.15 -5.37 -3.21
C PHE A 68 -7.32 -6.06 -2.14
N ARG A 69 -7.80 -7.20 -1.62
CA ARG A 69 -7.12 -8.05 -0.63
C ARG A 69 -6.15 -9.03 -1.27
N GLN A 70 -6.25 -9.29 -2.57
CA GLN A 70 -5.35 -10.19 -3.32
C GLN A 70 -3.99 -9.57 -3.67
N ARG A 71 -3.39 -8.80 -2.76
CA ARG A 71 -2.03 -8.27 -2.95
C ARG A 71 -1.06 -9.08 -2.09
N SER A 72 -0.13 -9.77 -2.75
CA SER A 72 0.99 -10.41 -2.06
C SER A 72 2.16 -9.42 -1.95
N LEU A 73 2.70 -9.26 -0.74
CA LEU A 73 4.01 -8.68 -0.57
C LEU A 73 5.05 -9.78 -0.75
N GLN A 74 6.09 -9.52 -1.53
CA GLN A 74 7.13 -10.51 -1.81
C GLN A 74 8.49 -9.93 -1.47
N VAL A 75 9.28 -10.70 -0.72
CA VAL A 75 10.71 -10.47 -0.57
C VAL A 75 11.41 -11.29 -1.65
N GLN A 76 12.07 -10.63 -2.59
CA GLN A 76 12.73 -11.28 -3.71
C GLN A 76 14.26 -11.19 -3.59
N THR A 77 14.92 -12.30 -3.87
CA THR A 77 16.38 -12.41 -3.95
C THR A 77 16.79 -12.88 -5.34
N MET A 78 18.00 -12.53 -5.77
CA MET A 78 18.49 -12.91 -7.09
C MET A 78 18.60 -14.44 -7.23
N ALA A 79 18.00 -14.99 -8.29
CA ALA A 79 18.06 -16.42 -8.58
C ALA A 79 19.51 -16.89 -8.76
N GLY A 80 19.85 -18.07 -8.23
CA GLY A 80 21.20 -18.63 -8.29
C GLY A 80 22.22 -17.97 -7.35
N ARG A 81 21.84 -16.93 -6.59
CA ARG A 81 22.74 -16.31 -5.62
C ARG A 81 22.68 -17.05 -4.28
N ALA A 82 23.82 -17.57 -3.83
CA ALA A 82 23.97 -17.99 -2.44
C ALA A 82 23.86 -16.75 -1.53
N LEU A 83 22.82 -16.70 -0.70
CA LEU A 83 22.61 -15.62 0.26
C LEU A 83 23.62 -15.78 1.41
N PRO A 84 24.46 -14.77 1.70
CA PRO A 84 25.31 -14.79 2.89
C PRO A 84 24.47 -14.99 4.15
N ALA A 85 25.06 -15.61 5.19
CA ALA A 85 24.35 -15.94 6.43
C ALA A 85 23.63 -14.72 7.05
N ALA A 86 24.28 -13.56 7.09
CA ALA A 86 23.69 -12.31 7.59
C ALA A 86 22.45 -11.87 6.79
N VAL A 87 22.48 -12.01 5.47
CA VAL A 87 21.34 -11.66 4.60
C VAL A 87 20.17 -12.62 4.81
N ASN A 88 20.45 -13.92 4.98
CA ASN A 88 19.42 -14.90 5.30
C ASN A 88 18.73 -14.61 6.66
N VAL A 89 19.51 -14.25 7.68
CA VAL A 89 18.97 -13.85 8.98
C VAL A 89 18.10 -12.61 8.83
N PHE A 90 18.59 -11.59 8.12
CA PHE A 90 17.83 -10.36 7.89
C PHE A 90 16.53 -10.60 7.11
N VAL A 91 16.55 -11.39 6.04
CA VAL A 91 15.35 -11.72 5.26
C VAL A 91 14.30 -12.42 6.12
N LYS A 92 14.72 -13.38 6.95
CA LYS A 92 13.80 -14.07 7.88
C LYS A 92 13.21 -13.10 8.90
N TYR A 93 14.05 -12.24 9.48
CA TYR A 93 13.60 -11.20 10.40
C TYR A 93 12.58 -10.25 9.74
N LEU A 94 12.89 -9.75 8.54
CA LEU A 94 12.04 -8.84 7.78
C LEU A 94 10.67 -9.48 7.47
N ILE A 95 10.65 -10.74 7.05
CA ILE A 95 9.40 -11.46 6.77
C ILE A 95 8.55 -11.57 8.03
N ASN A 96 9.15 -11.94 9.17
CA ASN A 96 8.43 -12.06 10.43
C ASN A 96 7.83 -10.72 10.88
N GLU A 97 8.60 -9.62 10.83
CA GLU A 97 8.12 -8.29 11.21
C GLU A 97 6.94 -7.83 10.33
N ILE A 98 7.03 -8.06 9.03
CA ILE A 98 5.94 -7.74 8.09
C ILE A 98 4.68 -8.55 8.42
N GLN A 99 4.81 -9.85 8.68
CA GLN A 99 3.66 -10.72 9.01
C GLN A 99 3.02 -10.37 10.35
N SER A 100 3.78 -9.81 11.28
CA SER A 100 3.26 -9.35 12.58
C SER A 100 2.53 -7.99 12.51
N SER A 101 2.67 -7.28 11.39
CA SER A 101 2.06 -5.95 11.17
C SER A 101 0.70 -5.99 10.47
N ASP A 102 0.25 -7.18 10.02
CA ASP A 102 -1.09 -7.46 9.49
C ASP A 102 -2.05 -7.91 10.59
#